data_AF-F9HBY1-F1
#
_entry.id   AF-F9HBY1-F1
#
_cell.length_a   1.000
_cell.length_b   1.000
_cell.length_c   1.000
_cell.angle_alpha   90.00
_cell.angle_beta   90.00
_cell.angle_gamma   90.00
#
_symmetry.space_group_name_H-M   'P 1'
#
loop_
_entity.id
_entity.type
_entity.pdbx_description
1 polymer ?
#
loop_
_entity_poly.entity_id
_entity_poly.type
_entity_poly.pdbx_seq_one_letter_code
_entity_poly.pdbx_strand_id
1 'polypeptide(L)' 'MFSQLRMCEEQALLAQDYALEQAEEKGLERGKIFTFLDLVRQHVLTSEFASEQLGMTVAEFEALLKDYHK' A
#
# COMPACT_ATOMS: atom_id res chain seq x y z
N MET A 1 4.57 -18.20 -40.20
CA MET A 1 3.98 -17.04 -39.49
C MET A 1 3.57 -17.45 -38.07
N PHE A 2 4.53 -17.60 -37.14
CA PHE A 2 4.28 -18.06 -35.76
C PHE A 2 4.83 -17.09 -34.69
N SER A 3 5.42 -15.96 -35.09
CA SER A 3 6.16 -15.07 -34.19
C SER A 3 5.27 -14.14 -33.34
N GLN A 4 4.02 -13.91 -33.74
CA GLN A 4 3.12 -12.98 -33.03
C GLN A 4 2.53 -13.58 -31.74
N LEU A 5 2.32 -14.90 -31.70
CA LEU A 5 1.78 -15.59 -30.50
C LEU A 5 2.80 -15.58 -29.35
N ARG A 6 4.08 -15.82 -29.65
CA ARG A 6 5.14 -15.84 -28.63
C ARG A 6 5.44 -14.47 -28.03
N MET A 7 5.24 -13.40 -28.79
CA MET A 7 5.42 -12.03 -28.29
C MET A 7 4.30 -11.64 -27.31
N CYS A 8 3.07 -12.14 -27.54
CA CYS A 8 1.94 -11.89 -26.64
C CYS A 8 2.10 -12.65 -25.31
N GLU A 9 2.59 -13.89 -25.33
CA GLU A 9 2.87 -14.66 -24.11
C GLU A 9 3.98 -14.01 -23.25
N GLU A 10 5.09 -13.57 -23.86
CA GLU A 10 6.14 -12.86 -23.12
C GLU A 10 5.64 -11.52 -22.55
N GLN A 11 4.86 -10.75 -23.32
CA GLN A 11 4.31 -9.48 -22.85
C GLN A 11 3.27 -9.65 -21.72
N ALA A 12 2.47 -10.71 -21.75
CA ALA A 12 1.50 -11.01 -20.70
C ALA A 12 2.19 -11.43 -19.38
N LEU A 13 3.27 -12.22 -19.48
CA LEU A 13 4.11 -12.59 -18.34
C LEU A 13 4.75 -11.34 -17.70
N LEU A 14 5.35 -10.46 -18.51
CA LEU A 14 5.94 -9.21 -18.03
C LEU A 14 4.92 -8.26 -17.41
N ALA A 15 3.71 -8.16 -17.99
CA ALA A 15 2.64 -7.32 -17.44
C ALA A 15 2.08 -7.87 -16.12
N GLN A 16 2.06 -9.21 -15.95
CA GLN A 16 1.63 -9.85 -14.70
C GLN A 16 2.65 -9.61 -13.58
N ASP A 17 3.94 -9.76 -13.86
CA ASP A 17 5.01 -9.44 -12.91
C ASP A 17 4.98 -7.96 -12.49
N TYR A 18 4.82 -7.05 -13.46
CA TYR A 18 4.78 -5.61 -13.18
C TYR A 18 3.54 -5.18 -12.37
N ALA A 19 2.41 -5.86 -12.54
CA ALA A 19 1.20 -5.62 -11.76
C ALA A 19 1.34 -6.14 -10.33
N LEU A 20 2.02 -7.27 -10.16
CA LEU A 20 2.24 -7.90 -8.85
C LEU A 20 3.27 -7.12 -8.04
N GLU A 21 4.38 -6.71 -8.66
CA GLU A 21 5.42 -5.88 -8.05
C GLU A 21 4.86 -4.52 -7.60
N GLN A 22 4.02 -3.86 -8.42
CA GLN A 22 3.36 -2.61 -8.00
C GLN A 22 2.30 -2.81 -6.92
N ALA A 23 1.60 -3.95 -6.91
CA ALA A 23 0.63 -4.27 -5.88
C ALA A 23 1.31 -4.60 -4.54
N GLU A 24 2.46 -5.25 -4.58
CA GLU A 24 3.29 -5.51 -3.39
C GLU A 24 3.93 -4.23 -2.88
N GLU A 25 4.50 -3.37 -3.73
CA GLU A 25 5.14 -2.14 -3.29
C GLU A 25 4.13 -1.16 -2.67
N LYS A 26 3.04 -0.88 -3.38
CA LYS A 26 1.96 -0.01 -2.86
C LYS A 26 1.18 -0.67 -1.73
N GLY A 27 1.06 -1.99 -1.75
CA GLY A 27 0.37 -2.78 -0.72
C GLY A 27 1.18 -2.90 0.56
N LEU A 28 2.51 -2.90 0.49
CA LEU A 28 3.40 -2.96 1.64
C LEU A 28 3.47 -1.61 2.34
N GLU A 29 3.61 -0.51 1.58
CA GLU A 29 3.58 0.84 2.16
C GLU A 29 2.20 1.17 2.74
N ARG A 30 1.11 0.89 2.00
CA ARG A 30 -0.24 1.04 2.54
C ARG A 30 -0.51 0.09 3.68
N GLY A 31 -0.01 -1.14 3.62
CA GLY A 31 -0.17 -2.15 4.66
C GLY A 31 0.44 -1.70 5.98
N LYS A 32 1.63 -1.07 5.95
CA LYS A 32 2.22 -0.46 7.15
C LYS A 32 1.33 0.64 7.72
N ILE A 33 0.92 1.61 6.91
CA ILE A 33 0.02 2.69 7.34
C ILE A 33 -1.27 2.12 7.94
N PHE A 34 -1.81 1.06 7.32
CA PHE A 34 -3.00 0.35 7.80
C PHE A 34 -2.80 -0.33 9.14
N THR A 35 -1.66 -1.00 9.34
CA THR A 35 -1.36 -1.63 10.64
C THR A 35 -1.30 -0.59 11.74
N PHE A 36 -0.70 0.58 11.50
CA PHE A 36 -0.68 1.67 12.46
C PHE A 36 -2.07 2.28 12.69
N LEU A 37 -2.86 2.49 11.62
CA LEU A 37 -4.25 2.93 11.71
C LEU A 37 -5.10 1.98 12.57
N ASP A 38 -4.93 0.67 12.38
CA ASP A 38 -5.64 -0.36 13.12
C ASP A 38 -5.21 -0.39 14.59
N LEU A 39 -3.90 -0.32 14.87
CA LEU A 39 -3.35 -0.25 16.23
C LEU A 39 -3.83 1.00 16.98
N VAL A 40 -3.91 2.16 16.31
CA VAL A 40 -4.45 3.39 16.90
C VAL A 40 -5.95 3.27 17.14
N ARG A 41 -6.71 2.66 16.21
CA ARG A 41 -8.14 2.35 16.41
C ARG A 41 -8.38 1.40 17.59
N GLN A 42 -7.55 0.38 17.75
CA GLN A 42 -7.61 -0.54 18.87
C GLN A 42 -7.14 0.09 20.19
N HIS A 43 -6.79 1.39 20.21
CA HIS A 43 -6.20 2.08 21.36
C HIS A 43 -4.90 1.43 21.86
N VAL A 44 -4.23 0.63 21.02
CA VAL A 44 -2.94 0.00 21.31
C VAL A 44 -1.80 1.01 21.17
N LEU A 45 -1.93 1.93 20.22
CA LEU A 45 -0.99 3.03 19.99
C LEU A 45 -1.69 4.38 19.97
N THR A 46 -0.94 5.45 20.26
CA THR A 46 -1.38 6.84 20.10
C THR A 46 -1.11 7.34 18.68
N SER A 47 -1.97 8.23 18.18
CA SER A 47 -1.81 8.88 16.86
C SER A 47 -0.47 9.61 16.72
N GLU A 48 0.05 10.18 17.81
CA GLU A 48 1.39 10.78 17.86
C GLU A 48 2.48 9.76 17.51
N PHE A 49 2.54 8.63 18.23
CA PHE A 49 3.56 7.60 18.01
C PHE A 49 3.48 6.98 16.61
N ALA A 50 2.26 6.73 16.11
CA ALA A 50 2.05 6.24 14.76
C ALA A 50 2.53 7.23 13.69
N SER A 51 2.26 8.53 13.88
CA SER A 51 2.70 9.58 12.95
C SER A 51 4.22 9.74 12.91
N GLU A 52 4.89 9.66 14.08
CA GLU A 52 6.36 9.68 14.17
C GLU A 52 7.00 8.47 13.47
N GLN A 53 6.45 7.26 13.67
CA GLN A 53 6.95 6.04 13.00
C GLN A 53 6.74 6.08 11.48
N LEU A 54 5.72 6.80 11.01
CA LEU A 54 5.43 6.99 9.61
C LEU A 54 6.18 8.19 8.99
N GLY A 55 6.89 8.97 9.79
CA GLY A 55 7.60 10.17 9.33
C GLY A 55 6.67 11.27 8.80
N MET A 56 5.42 11.30 9.25
CA MET A 56 4.41 12.30 8.87
C MET A 56 3.92 13.08 10.09
N THR A 57 3.20 14.17 9.87
CA THR A 57 2.64 14.95 10.98
C THR A 57 1.41 14.25 11.57
N VAL A 58 1.14 14.49 12.86
CA VAL A 58 -0.07 13.99 13.56
C VAL A 58 -1.35 14.38 12.79
N ALA A 59 -1.39 15.60 12.24
CA ALA A 59 -2.54 16.10 11.49
C ALA A 59 -2.77 15.33 10.17
N GLU A 60 -1.71 14.98 9.44
CA GLU A 60 -1.81 14.15 8.24
C GLU A 60 -2.28 12.74 8.56
N PHE A 61 -1.78 12.17 9.65
CA PHE A 61 -2.21 10.85 10.12
C PHE A 61 -3.69 10.85 10.57
N GLU A 62 -4.13 11.86 11.32
CA GLU A 62 -5.53 11.99 11.72
C GLU A 62 -6.47 12.23 10.52
N ALA A 63 -6.01 12.94 9.50
CA ALA A 63 -6.76 13.11 8.26
C ALA A 63 -6.96 11.76 7.55
N LEU A 64 -5.91 10.93 7.47
CA LEU A 64 -5.99 9.56 6.96
C LEU A 64 -6.94 8.69 7.80
N LEU A 65 -6.91 8.83 9.12
CA LEU A 65 -7.75 8.06 10.05
C LEU A 65 -9.25 8.42 9.92
N LYS A 66 -9.55 9.68 9.58
CA LYS A 66 -10.90 10.15 9.26
C LYS A 66 -11.37 9.68 7.88
N ASP A 67 -10.50 9.71 6.87
CA ASP A 67 -10.83 9.24 5.52
C ASP A 67 -11.10 7.73 5.52
N TYR A 68 -10.32 6.98 6.33
CA TYR A 68 -10.47 5.55 6.54
C TYR A 68 -11.72 5.14 7.37
N HIS A 69 -12.45 6.12 7.93
CA HIS A 69 -13.71 5.91 8.65
C HIS A 69 -14.96 6.03 7.78
N LYS A 70 -14.82 6.29 6.48
CA LYS A 70 -15.92 6.53 5.55
C LYS A 70 -16.19 5.34 4.66
#